data_AF-A0A7V6D116-F1
#
_entry.id   AF-A0A7V6D116-F1
#
_cell.length_a   1.000
_cell.length_b   1.000
_cell.length_c   1.000
_cell.angle_alpha   90.00
_cell.angle_beta   90.00
_cell.angle_gamma   90.00
#
_symmetry.space_group_name_H-M   'P 1'
#
loop_
_entity.id
_entity.type
_entity.pdbx_description
1 polymer ?
#
loop_
_entity_poly.entity_id
_entity_poly.type
_entity_poly.pdbx_seq_one_letter_code
_entity_poly.pdbx_strand_id
1 'polypeptide(L)'
;DELKAVAIRNAQALGAGHTFVIALREGYPINILDRIKHVPEVCHVFCATANPLQAIVAETDQGRAVLGVVDGFSPLGVECEADVAHRKEFLRKIGYKR
;
A
#
# COMPACT_ATOMS: atom_id res chain seq x y z
N ASP A 1 -1.42 -19.88 5.15
CA ASP A 1 0.05 -20.00 4.96
C ASP A 1 0.59 -19.25 3.76
N GLU A 2 -0.12 -19.23 2.62
CA GLU A 2 0.29 -18.49 1.42
C GLU A 2 0.60 -16.99 1.66
N LEU A 3 -0.33 -16.23 2.24
CA LEU A 3 -0.12 -14.79 2.48
C LEU A 3 1.07 -14.52 3.43
N LYS A 4 1.28 -15.41 4.41
CA LYS A 4 2.46 -15.33 5.29
C LYS A 4 3.74 -15.54 4.48
N ALA A 5 3.76 -16.51 3.57
CA ALA A 5 4.91 -16.76 2.70
C ALA A 5 5.21 -15.56 1.77
N VAL A 6 4.18 -14.90 1.23
CA VAL A 6 4.33 -13.67 0.44
C VAL A 6 4.92 -12.54 1.28
N ALA A 7 4.38 -12.32 2.48
CA ALA A 7 4.88 -11.28 3.39
C ALA A 7 6.34 -11.53 3.81
N ILE A 8 6.70 -12.78 4.16
CA ILE A 8 8.07 -13.17 4.52
C ILE A 8 9.02 -12.93 3.35
N ARG A 9 8.66 -13.41 2.15
CA ARG A 9 9.50 -13.26 0.95
C ARG A 9 9.78 -11.78 0.65
N ASN A 10 8.75 -10.94 0.70
CA ASN A 10 8.88 -9.51 0.42
C ASN A 10 9.68 -8.79 1.51
N ALA A 11 9.47 -9.12 2.79
CA ALA A 11 10.25 -8.55 3.89
C ALA A 11 11.74 -8.93 3.78
N GLN A 12 12.05 -10.18 3.41
CA GLN A 12 13.42 -10.63 3.14
C GLN A 12 14.04 -9.89 1.95
N ALA A 13 13.28 -9.70 0.87
CA ALA A 13 13.76 -8.96 -0.30
C ALA A 13 14.04 -7.47 0.00
N LEU A 14 13.22 -6.85 0.85
CA LEU A 14 13.47 -5.49 1.34
C LEU A 14 14.76 -5.46 2.18
N GLY A 15 14.90 -6.38 3.13
CA GLY A 15 16.11 -6.53 3.95
C GLY A 15 16.42 -5.32 4.86
N ALA A 16 15.46 -4.41 5.02
CA ALA A 16 15.60 -3.22 5.86
C ALA A 16 15.10 -3.52 7.28
N GLY A 17 15.90 -3.14 8.28
CA GLY A 17 15.55 -3.32 9.69
C GLY A 17 14.24 -2.61 10.05
N HIS A 18 13.49 -3.18 11.02
CA HIS A 18 12.21 -2.63 11.49
C HIS A 18 11.15 -2.37 10.41
N THR A 19 11.26 -3.05 9.27
CA THR A 19 10.25 -3.01 8.20
C THR A 19 9.28 -4.17 8.36
N PHE A 20 7.98 -3.92 8.17
CA PHE A 20 6.95 -4.95 8.15
C PHE A 20 6.23 -4.97 6.81
N VAL A 21 5.71 -6.15 6.43
CA VAL A 21 4.90 -6.35 5.22
C VAL A 21 3.63 -7.08 5.61
N ILE A 22 2.48 -6.56 5.19
CA ILE A 22 1.18 -7.20 5.38
C ILE A 22 0.65 -7.58 3.99
N ALA A 23 0.42 -8.87 3.78
CA ALA A 23 -0.33 -9.37 2.63
C ALA A 23 -1.78 -9.61 3.04
N LEU A 24 -2.73 -9.02 2.31
CA LEU A 24 -4.15 -9.03 2.62
C LEU A 24 -4.95 -9.68 1.48
N ARG A 25 -5.92 -10.51 1.83
CA ARG A 25 -6.96 -11.07 0.94
C ARG A 25 -8.31 -10.93 1.63
N GLU A 26 -9.41 -10.94 0.88
CA GLU A 26 -10.78 -10.88 1.41
C GLU A 26 -11.05 -9.63 2.28
N GLY A 27 -10.42 -8.52 1.92
CA GLY A 27 -10.58 -7.22 2.57
C GLY A 27 -9.76 -6.16 1.84
N TYR A 28 -9.98 -4.90 2.20
CA TYR A 28 -9.28 -3.76 1.61
C TYR A 28 -8.46 -3.03 2.68
N PRO A 29 -7.36 -2.36 2.30
CA PRO A 29 -6.57 -1.55 3.23
C PRO A 29 -7.40 -0.59 4.08
N ILE A 30 -8.42 0.05 3.50
CA ILE A 30 -9.32 0.99 4.20
C ILE A 30 -10.04 0.37 5.41
N ASN A 31 -10.15 -0.96 5.48
CA ASN A 31 -10.80 -1.65 6.60
C ASN A 31 -9.89 -1.75 7.84
N ILE A 32 -8.56 -1.69 7.66
CA ILE A 32 -7.58 -1.98 8.72
C ILE A 32 -6.49 -0.91 8.89
N LEU A 33 -6.32 -0.01 7.92
CA LEU A 33 -5.21 0.94 7.89
C LEU A 33 -5.16 1.83 9.13
N ASP A 34 -6.30 2.31 9.60
CA ASP A 34 -6.35 3.13 10.81
C ASP A 34 -5.94 2.32 12.04
N ARG A 35 -6.35 1.05 12.15
CA ARG A 35 -5.94 0.19 13.26
C ARG A 35 -4.43 -0.04 13.27
N ILE A 36 -3.81 -0.23 12.10
CA ILE A 36 -2.35 -0.37 11.97
C ILE A 36 -1.65 0.91 12.41
N LYS A 37 -2.11 2.08 11.97
CA LYS A 37 -1.53 3.39 12.35
C LYS A 37 -1.65 3.69 13.84
N HIS A 38 -2.62 3.10 14.53
CA HIS A 38 -2.81 3.28 15.97
C HIS A 38 -2.02 2.28 16.83
N VAL A 39 -1.31 1.33 16.23
CA VAL A 39 -0.41 0.44 16.97
C VAL A 39 0.76 1.29 17.50
N PRO A 40 1.02 1.33 18.82
CA PRO A 40 2.06 2.19 19.41
C PRO A 40 3.46 2.00 18.82
N GLU A 41 3.79 0.79 18.36
CA GLU A 41 5.07 0.43 17.77
C GLU A 41 5.21 0.84 16.29
N VAL A 42 4.13 1.25 15.61
CA VAL A 42 4.15 1.57 14.18
C VAL A 42 4.52 3.03 13.97
N CYS A 43 5.73 3.27 13.46
CA CYS A 43 6.19 4.63 13.17
C CYS A 43 5.60 5.22 11.87
N HIS A 44 5.46 4.39 10.83
CA HIS A 44 5.05 4.85 9.50
C HIS A 44 4.50 3.70 8.64
N VAL A 45 3.62 4.04 7.69
CA VAL A 45 3.15 3.12 6.64
C VAL A 45 3.49 3.73 5.28
N PHE A 46 4.40 3.11 4.54
CA PHE A 46 4.87 3.60 3.23
C PHE A 46 3.77 3.55 2.15
N CYS A 47 3.00 2.47 2.10
CA CYS A 47 1.98 2.24 1.07
C CYS A 47 1.00 1.15 1.51
N ALA A 48 -0.23 1.19 1.00
CA ALA A 48 -1.18 0.09 1.06
C ALA A 48 -2.02 0.07 -0.23
N THR A 49 -1.71 -0.87 -1.12
CA THR A 49 -2.24 -0.89 -2.50
C THR A 49 -2.45 -2.32 -3.01
N ALA A 50 -3.20 -2.44 -4.11
CA ALA A 50 -3.31 -3.65 -4.93
C ALA A 50 -2.70 -3.44 -6.33
N ASN A 51 -2.15 -2.26 -6.62
CA ASN A 51 -1.43 -1.99 -7.87
C ASN A 51 -0.09 -2.73 -7.91
N PRO A 52 0.54 -2.84 -9.09
CA PRO A 52 1.97 -3.15 -9.17
C PRO A 52 2.77 -2.20 -8.28
N LEU A 53 3.67 -2.76 -7.46
CA LEU A 53 4.39 -2.02 -6.42
C LEU A 53 5.88 -2.32 -6.52
N GLN A 54 6.70 -1.27 -6.44
CA GLN A 54 8.14 -1.39 -6.25
C GLN A 54 8.58 -0.61 -5.01
N ALA A 55 9.58 -1.11 -4.30
CA ALA A 55 10.23 -0.41 -3.20
C ALA A 55 11.61 0.09 -3.62
N ILE A 56 11.92 1.34 -3.30
CA ILE A 56 13.24 1.93 -3.51
C ILE A 56 14.03 1.70 -2.24
N VAL A 57 15.06 0.87 -2.33
CA VAL A 57 15.91 0.49 -1.20
C VAL A 57 17.32 1.02 -1.44
N ALA A 58 17.85 1.74 -0.46
CA ALA A 58 19.26 2.10 -0.43
C ALA A 58 20.01 1.20 0.56
N GLU A 59 21.26 0.89 0.24
CA GLU A 59 22.14 0.08 1.06
C GLU A 59 23.39 0.90 1.41
N THR A 60 23.79 0.83 2.67
CA THR A 60 25.04 1.40 3.19
C THR A 60 25.91 0.27 3.75
N ASP A 61 27.08 0.62 4.28
CA ASP A 61 27.94 -0.28 5.04
C ASP A 61 27.26 -0.89 6.29
N GLN A 62 26.33 -0.16 6.91
CA GLN A 62 25.58 -0.63 8.09
C GLN A 62 24.38 -1.52 7.74
N GLY A 63 23.64 -1.22 6.67
CA GLY A 63 22.42 -1.95 6.33
C GLY A 63 21.56 -1.27 5.26
N ARG A 64 20.28 -1.63 5.22
CA ARG A 64 19.33 -1.19 4.18
C ARG A 64 18.23 -0.30 4.73
N ALA A 65 17.82 0.69 3.95
CA ALA A 65 16.74 1.61 4.25
C ALA A 65 15.72 1.67 3.10
N VAL A 66 14.43 1.67 3.44
CA VAL A 66 13.35 1.94 2.47
C VAL A 66 13.23 3.45 2.30
N LEU A 67 13.59 3.95 1.12
CA LEU A 67 13.54 5.39 0.81
C LEU A 67 12.16 5.83 0.31
N GLY A 68 11.41 4.91 -0.29
CA GLY A 68 10.09 5.20 -0.85
C GLY A 68 9.55 4.03 -1.65
N VAL A 69 8.38 4.25 -2.26
CA VAL A 69 7.68 3.27 -3.09
C VAL A 69 7.22 3.87 -4.40
N VAL A 70 7.07 3.02 -5.41
CA VAL A 70 6.38 3.32 -6.68
C VAL A 70 5.09 2.51 -6.68
N ASP A 71 3.97 3.17 -6.42
CA ASP A 71 2.62 2.58 -6.37
C ASP A 71 1.90 2.83 -7.69
N GLY A 72 1.82 1.80 -8.53
CA GLY A 72 1.17 1.87 -9.83
C GLY A 72 1.94 2.72 -10.83
N PHE A 73 1.21 3.55 -11.57
CA PHE A 73 1.69 4.27 -12.75
C PHE A 73 1.47 5.78 -12.61
N SER A 74 2.22 6.56 -13.40
CA SER A 74 2.05 8.01 -13.47
C SER A 74 0.68 8.42 -14.01
N PRO A 75 0.13 9.58 -13.60
CA PRO A 75 -1.14 10.08 -14.14
C PRO A 75 -1.04 10.35 -15.65
N LEU A 76 -2.13 10.09 -16.38
CA LEU A 76 -2.21 10.30 -17.83
C LEU A 76 -2.88 11.63 -18.22
N GLY A 77 -3.47 12.34 -17.26
CA GLY A 77 -4.21 13.58 -17.49
C GLY A 77 -4.99 14.03 -16.26
N VAL A 78 -5.86 15.01 -16.45
CA VAL A 78 -6.76 15.54 -15.42
C VAL A 78 -8.18 15.08 -15.72
N GLU A 79 -8.94 14.69 -14.69
CA GLU A 79 -10.32 14.25 -14.83
C GLU A 79 -11.24 15.36 -15.37
N CYS A 80 -12.16 15.01 -16.28
CA CYS A 80 -13.21 15.91 -16.76
C CYS A 80 -14.51 15.76 -15.93
N GLU A 81 -15.52 16.58 -16.21
CA GLU A 81 -16.80 16.53 -15.49
C GLU A 81 -17.49 15.15 -15.60
N ALA A 82 -17.35 14.47 -16.72
CA ALA A 82 -17.89 13.13 -16.92
C ALA A 82 -17.17 12.08 -16.04
N ASP A 83 -15.84 12.16 -15.93
CA ASP A 83 -15.04 11.28 -15.06
C ASP A 83 -15.40 11.50 -13.58
N VAL A 84 -15.62 12.76 -13.18
CA VAL A 84 -16.08 13.12 -11.83
C VAL A 84 -17.45 12.51 -11.53
N ALA A 85 -18.39 12.61 -12.47
CA ALA A 85 -19.71 12.00 -12.32
C ALA A 85 -19.58 10.47 -12.19
N HIS A 86 -18.76 9.85 -13.03
CA HIS A 86 -18.52 8.41 -13.04
C HIS A 86 -17.95 7.90 -11.71
N ARG A 87 -16.86 8.49 -11.20
CA ARG A 87 -16.26 8.02 -9.93
C ARG A 87 -17.20 8.22 -8.73
N LYS A 88 -18.03 9.27 -8.73
CA LYS A 88 -19.03 9.50 -7.68
C LYS A 88 -20.15 8.48 -7.73
N GLU A 89 -20.66 8.16 -8.92
CA GLU A 89 -21.66 7.12 -9.12
C GLU A 89 -21.12 5.75 -8.72
N PHE A 90 -19.89 5.43 -9.13
CA PHE A 90 -19.24 4.17 -8.78
C PHE A 90 -19.22 3.97 -7.26
N LEU A 91 -18.77 4.95 -6.47
CA LEU A 91 -18.75 4.86 -5.01
C LEU A 91 -20.12 4.61 -4.37
N ARG A 92 -21.21 5.14 -4.97
CA ARG A 92 -22.58 4.84 -4.54
C ARG A 92 -22.99 3.42 -4.91
N LYS A 93 -22.67 2.99 -6.14
CA LYS A 93 -22.96 1.64 -6.64
C LYS A 93 -22.31 0.54 -5.80
N ILE A 94 -21.07 0.77 -5.35
CA ILE A 94 -20.37 -0.16 -4.45
C ILE A 94 -20.70 0.07 -2.96
N GLY A 95 -21.67 0.93 -2.65
CA GLY A 95 -22.24 1.08 -1.30
C GLY A 95 -21.42 1.93 -0.31
N TYR A 96 -20.36 2.60 -0.76
CA TYR A 96 -19.50 3.42 0.12
C TYR A 96 -20.02 4.83 0.36
N LYS A 97 -20.91 5.33 -0.50
CA LYS A 97 -21.54 6.66 -0.38
C LYS A 97 -23.04 6.56 -0.67
N ARG A 98 -23.80 7.50 -0.13
CA ARG A 98 -25.21 7.73 -0.46
C ARG A 98 -25.31 9.01 -1.28
#